data_AF-A0A3B3V969-F1
#
_entry.id   AF-A0A3B3V969-F1
#
_cell.length_a   1.000
_cell.length_b   1.000
_cell.length_c   1.000
_cell.angle_alpha   90.00
_cell.angle_beta   90.00
_cell.angle_gamma   90.00
#
_symmetry.space_group_name_H-M   'P 1'
#
loop_
_entity.id
_entity.type
_entity.pdbx_description
1 polymer ?
#
loop_
_entity_poly.entity_id
_entity_poly.type
_entity_poly.pdbx_seq_one_letter_code
_entity_poly.pdbx_strand_id
1 'polypeptide(L)'
;MATAIYLEHYLDSIENLPCELQRNFTLMRDLDNRTEEKKGEIDKLAEEYIANVKNLASEQRVEHLQKIQNAYSKCKEFSDDKVQLAMQTYEMVDKHIRRLDADLARFENELKEKLELSGYESADGRALKSKLGNQKTFPVNLVCHYYLFRVLH
;
A
#
# COMPACT_ATOMS: atom_id res chain seq x y z
N MET A 1 -7.66 -31.24 -20.04
CA MET A 1 -7.30 -31.41 -18.61
C MET A 1 -6.31 -30.35 -18.13
N ALA A 2 -5.25 -30.02 -18.89
CA ALA A 2 -4.31 -28.94 -18.51
C ALA A 2 -4.93 -27.53 -18.42
N THR A 3 -5.90 -27.20 -19.28
CA THR A 3 -6.60 -25.90 -19.28
C THR A 3 -7.49 -25.66 -18.05
N ALA A 4 -8.04 -26.71 -17.44
CA ALA A 4 -8.89 -26.60 -16.24
C ALA A 4 -8.06 -26.29 -14.99
N ILE A 5 -6.91 -26.96 -14.82
CA ILE A 5 -5.97 -26.72 -13.71
C ILE A 5 -5.36 -25.31 -13.79
N TYR A 6 -5.12 -24.80 -15.00
CA TYR A 6 -4.60 -23.45 -15.23
C TYR A 6 -5.59 -22.36 -14.81
N LEU A 7 -6.88 -22.54 -15.15
CA LEU A 7 -7.95 -21.62 -14.81
C LEU A 7 -8.28 -21.67 -13.31
N GLU A 8 -8.26 -22.85 -12.70
CA GLU A 8 -8.46 -23.00 -11.25
C GLU A 8 -7.33 -22.31 -10.46
N HIS A 9 -6.07 -22.49 -10.84
CA HIS A 9 -4.96 -21.78 -10.19
C HIS A 9 -4.98 -20.25 -10.42
N TYR A 10 -5.49 -19.81 -11.58
CA TYR A 10 -5.68 -18.39 -11.90
C TYR A 10 -6.81 -17.79 -11.07
N LEU A 11 -7.94 -18.49 -10.94
CA LEU A 11 -9.08 -18.07 -10.13
C LEU A 11 -8.73 -18.07 -8.64
N ASP A 12 -8.10 -19.13 -8.11
CA ASP A 12 -7.69 -19.21 -6.69
C ASP A 12 -6.74 -18.06 -6.29
N SER A 13 -5.89 -17.62 -7.21
CA SER A 13 -4.91 -16.55 -6.94
C SER A 13 -5.47 -15.14 -7.15
N ILE A 14 -6.65 -14.97 -7.73
CA ILE A 14 -7.28 -13.65 -7.92
C ILE A 14 -8.51 -13.50 -7.02
N GLU A 15 -9.18 -14.60 -6.65
CA GLU A 15 -10.42 -14.58 -5.88
C GLU A 15 -10.21 -14.10 -4.44
N ASN A 16 -9.05 -14.38 -3.84
CA ASN A 16 -8.72 -13.93 -2.48
C ASN A 16 -8.21 -12.48 -2.41
N LEU A 17 -7.70 -11.93 -3.51
CA LEU A 17 -7.09 -10.60 -3.54
C LEU A 17 -8.06 -9.48 -3.13
N PRO A 18 -9.30 -9.38 -3.67
CA PRO A 18 -10.26 -8.35 -3.25
C PRO A 18 -10.57 -8.39 -1.75
N CYS A 19 -10.70 -9.60 -1.18
CA CYS A 19 -10.99 -9.80 0.24
C CYS A 19 -9.81 -9.35 1.11
N GLU A 20 -8.58 -9.76 0.77
CA GLU A 20 -7.38 -9.35 1.50
C GLU A 20 -7.12 -7.84 1.39
N LEU A 21 -7.32 -7.26 0.22
CA LEU A 21 -7.18 -5.82 -0.02
C LEU A 21 -8.20 -5.02 0.81
N GLN A 22 -9.45 -5.47 0.83
CA GLN A 22 -10.50 -4.85 1.66
C GLN A 22 -10.18 -4.93 3.16
N ARG A 23 -9.66 -6.07 3.62
CA ARG A 23 -9.20 -6.23 5.01
C ARG A 23 -8.07 -5.27 5.33
N ASN A 24 -7.06 -5.18 4.46
CA ASN A 24 -5.91 -4.30 4.67
C ASN A 24 -6.31 -2.83 4.65
N PHE A 25 -7.23 -2.40 3.78
CA PHE A 25 -7.73 -1.01 3.79
C PHE A 25 -8.56 -0.69 5.02
N THR A 26 -9.35 -1.64 5.52
CA THR A 26 -10.07 -1.47 6.80
C THR A 26 -9.07 -1.27 7.94
N LEU A 27 -8.06 -2.14 8.04
CA LEU A 27 -7.04 -2.04 9.07
C LEU A 27 -6.22 -0.74 8.94
N MET A 28 -5.91 -0.30 7.72
CA MET A 28 -5.21 0.97 7.49
C MET A 28 -6.05 2.17 7.93
N ARG A 29 -7.37 2.15 7.70
CA ARG A 29 -8.29 3.17 8.20
C ARG A 29 -8.36 3.18 9.73
N ASP A 30 -8.32 2.01 10.36
CA ASP A 30 -8.31 1.91 11.82
C ASP A 30 -7.01 2.49 12.41
N LEU A 31 -5.86 2.22 11.79
CA LEU A 31 -4.58 2.84 12.15
C LEU A 31 -4.60 4.36 11.95
N ASP A 32 -5.24 4.85 10.88
CA ASP A 32 -5.41 6.29 10.64
C ASP A 32 -6.21 6.95 11.73
N ASN A 33 -7.35 6.36 12.10
CA ASN A 33 -8.21 6.88 13.15
C ASN A 33 -7.48 6.92 14.50
N ARG A 34 -6.74 5.85 14.86
CA ARG A 34 -5.95 5.80 16.10
C ARG A 34 -4.80 6.80 16.12
N THR A 35 -4.16 7.00 14.98
CA THR A 35 -3.09 7.99 14.83
C THR A 35 -3.63 9.40 15.04
N GLU A 36 -4.76 9.71 14.41
CA GLU A 36 -5.40 11.03 14.51
C GLU A 36 -5.96 11.30 15.90
N GLU A 37 -6.54 10.30 16.56
CA GLU A 37 -6.95 10.39 17.97
C GLU A 37 -5.76 10.73 18.87
N LYS A 38 -4.62 10.04 18.69
CA LYS A 38 -3.41 10.33 19.46
C LYS A 38 -2.82 11.70 19.18
N LYS A 39 -2.86 12.19 17.93
CA LYS A 39 -2.47 13.58 17.64
C LYS A 39 -3.35 14.58 18.37
N GLY A 40 -4.67 14.41 18.32
CA GLY A 40 -5.59 15.27 19.05
C GLY A 40 -5.40 15.22 20.57
N GLU A 41 -5.02 14.08 21.14
CA GLU A 41 -4.62 13.98 22.54
C GLU A 41 -3.32 14.75 22.83
N ILE A 42 -2.30 14.60 21.97
CA ILE A 42 -1.03 15.33 22.08
C ILE A 42 -1.25 16.83 22.01
N ASP A 43 -2.06 17.31 21.07
CA ASP A 43 -2.38 18.72 20.89
C ASP A 43 -3.04 19.30 22.15
N LYS A 44 -4.03 18.59 22.70
CA LYS A 44 -4.70 18.99 23.96
C LYS A 44 -3.73 19.03 25.14
N LEU A 45 -2.89 18.00 25.30
CA LEU A 45 -1.90 17.94 26.38
C LEU A 45 -0.85 19.06 26.24
N ALA A 46 -0.46 19.38 25.01
CA ALA A 46 0.48 20.46 24.72
C ALA A 46 -0.14 21.84 24.99
N GLU A 47 -1.37 22.08 24.56
CA GLU A 47 -2.13 23.31 24.86
C GLU A 47 -2.30 23.51 26.37
N GLU A 48 -2.71 22.46 27.10
CA GLU A 48 -2.85 22.48 28.55
C GLU A 48 -1.51 22.78 29.25
N TYR A 49 -0.43 22.16 28.77
CA TYR A 49 0.90 22.41 29.30
C TYR A 49 1.31 23.87 29.09
N ILE A 50 1.19 24.41 27.87
CA ILE A 50 1.55 25.80 27.56
C ILE A 50 0.72 26.79 28.38
N ALA A 51 -0.58 26.53 28.56
CA ALA A 51 -1.46 27.38 29.34
C ALA A 51 -1.08 27.41 30.83
N ASN A 52 -0.68 26.26 31.40
CA ASN A 52 -0.48 26.11 32.84
C ASN A 52 0.99 26.14 33.30
N VAL A 53 1.97 26.06 32.39
CA VAL A 53 3.40 25.86 32.71
C VAL A 53 3.99 26.84 33.73
N LYS A 54 3.49 28.09 33.75
CA LYS A 54 3.93 29.13 34.69
C LYS A 54 3.47 28.90 36.13
N ASN A 55 2.39 28.14 36.30
CA ASN A 55 1.76 27.83 37.58
C ASN A 55 2.09 26.41 38.08
N LEU A 56 2.74 25.58 37.26
CA LEU A 56 3.08 24.20 37.60
C LEU A 56 4.42 24.10 38.34
N ALA A 57 4.46 23.24 39.36
CA ALA A 57 5.70 22.87 40.04
C ALA A 57 6.62 22.05 39.10
N SER A 58 7.92 22.01 39.41
CA SER A 58 8.89 21.34 38.53
C SER A 58 8.58 19.86 38.31
N GLU A 59 8.12 19.14 39.33
CA GLU A 59 7.72 17.73 39.22
C GLU A 59 6.50 17.55 38.30
N GLN A 60 5.48 18.40 38.43
CA GLN A 60 4.28 18.35 37.59
C GLN A 60 4.61 18.65 36.12
N ARG A 61 5.58 19.54 35.86
CA ARG A 61 6.06 19.81 34.50
C ARG A 61 6.70 18.58 33.87
N VAL A 62 7.52 17.85 34.63
CA VAL A 62 8.14 16.60 34.16
C VAL A 62 7.08 15.55 33.91
N GLU A 63 6.09 15.40 34.80
CA GLU A 63 4.99 14.44 34.62
C GLU A 63 4.16 14.74 33.36
N HIS A 64 3.80 16.01 33.11
CA HIS A 64 3.09 16.41 31.88
C HIS A 64 3.91 16.12 30.62
N LEU A 65 5.19 16.47 30.61
CA LEU A 65 6.08 16.18 29.48
C LEU A 65 6.18 14.67 29.23
N GLN A 66 6.23 13.85 30.29
CA GLN A 66 6.24 12.40 30.15
C GLN A 66 4.94 11.88 29.52
N LYS A 67 3.78 12.43 29.89
CA LYS A 67 2.49 12.09 29.26
C LYS A 67 2.49 12.41 27.77
N ILE A 68 2.94 13.60 27.39
CA ILE A 68 3.06 14.01 25.98
C ILE A 68 4.01 13.07 25.23
N GLN A 69 5.18 12.77 25.81
CA GLN A 69 6.17 11.89 25.18
C GLN A 69 5.63 10.47 24.98
N ASN A 70 4.89 9.93 25.95
CA ASN A 70 4.28 8.61 25.85
C ASN A 70 3.20 8.57 24.77
N ALA A 71 2.33 9.59 24.71
CA ALA A 71 1.32 9.73 23.67
C ALA A 71 1.96 9.85 22.27
N TYR A 72 3.03 10.65 22.15
CA TYR A 72 3.81 10.80 20.91
C TYR A 72 4.46 9.49 20.47
N SER A 73 5.07 8.76 21.41
CA SER A 73 5.69 7.45 21.13
C SER A 73 4.65 6.47 20.59
N LYS A 74 3.44 6.47 21.15
CA LYS A 74 2.36 5.59 20.68
C LYS A 74 1.77 6.04 19.33
N CYS A 75 1.65 7.35 19.11
CA CYS A 75 1.25 7.90 17.80
C CYS A 75 2.24 7.50 16.70
N LYS A 76 3.54 7.55 17.01
CA LYS A 76 4.60 7.11 16.10
C LYS A 76 4.50 5.62 15.79
N GLU A 77 4.29 4.78 16.80
CA GLU A 77 4.12 3.33 16.61
C GLU A 77 2.97 3.02 15.64
N PHE A 78 1.80 3.65 15.81
CA PHE A 78 0.68 3.49 14.86
C PHE A 78 1.00 3.98 13.45
N SER A 79 1.79 5.05 13.33
CA SER A 79 2.24 5.57 12.05
C SER A 79 3.21 4.61 11.35
N ASP A 80 4.13 4.00 12.11
CA ASP A 80 5.08 3.00 11.60
C ASP A 80 4.34 1.74 11.15
N ASP A 81 3.40 1.23 11.95
CA ASP A 81 2.53 0.10 11.59
C ASP A 81 1.74 0.36 10.31
N LYS A 82 1.23 1.57 10.14
CA LYS A 82 0.50 1.98 8.93
C LYS A 82 1.40 1.93 7.70
N VAL A 83 2.63 2.42 7.80
CA VAL A 83 3.60 2.36 6.69
C VAL A 83 3.90 0.91 6.33
N GLN A 84 4.12 0.04 7.33
CA GLN A 84 4.36 -1.38 7.09
C GLN A 84 3.18 -2.06 6.40
N LEU A 85 1.95 -1.79 6.85
CA LEU A 85 0.75 -2.33 6.22
C LEU A 85 0.58 -1.85 4.77
N ALA A 86 0.89 -0.59 4.49
CA ALA A 86 0.86 -0.05 3.14
C ALA A 86 1.89 -0.72 2.23
N MET A 87 3.11 -0.96 2.74
CA MET A 87 4.15 -1.70 2.01
C MET A 87 3.70 -3.13 1.70
N GLN A 88 3.21 -3.87 2.71
CA GLN A 88 2.71 -5.24 2.51
C GLN A 88 1.56 -5.30 1.50
N THR A 89 0.63 -4.34 1.57
CA THR A 89 -0.50 -4.27 0.63
C THR A 89 0.00 -4.00 -0.79
N TYR A 90 1.00 -3.12 -0.96
CA TYR A 90 1.60 -2.84 -2.25
C TYR A 90 2.33 -4.06 -2.82
N GLU A 91 3.15 -4.73 -2.02
CA GLU A 91 3.88 -5.94 -2.43
C GLU A 91 2.95 -7.08 -2.83
N MET A 92 1.87 -7.27 -2.07
CA MET A 92 0.80 -8.20 -2.41
C MET A 92 0.24 -7.89 -3.80
N VAL A 93 -0.19 -6.64 -4.05
CA VAL A 93 -0.74 -6.21 -5.34
C VAL A 93 0.28 -6.36 -6.47
N ASP A 94 1.54 -5.96 -6.27
CA ASP A 94 2.62 -6.11 -7.26
C ASP A 94 2.84 -7.57 -7.65
N LYS A 95 2.80 -8.48 -6.67
CA LYS A 95 2.88 -9.92 -6.91
C LYS A 95 1.75 -10.42 -7.81
N HIS A 96 0.52 -9.93 -7.60
CA HIS A 96 -0.61 -10.28 -8.47
C HIS A 96 -0.46 -9.68 -9.88
N ILE A 97 0.00 -8.43 -10.00
CA ILE A 97 0.27 -7.81 -11.32
C ILE A 97 1.28 -8.64 -12.10
N ARG A 98 2.43 -8.97 -11.51
CA ARG A 98 3.47 -9.78 -12.19
C ARG A 98 2.99 -11.16 -12.61
N ARG A 99 2.09 -11.76 -11.81
CA ARG A 99 1.50 -13.06 -12.15
C ARG A 99 0.57 -12.93 -13.36
N LEU A 100 -0.31 -11.94 -13.36
CA LEU A 100 -1.20 -11.63 -14.49
C LEU A 100 -0.40 -11.36 -15.77
N ASP A 101 0.67 -10.57 -15.68
CA ASP A 101 1.55 -10.27 -16.82
C ASP A 101 2.21 -11.54 -17.38
N ALA A 102 2.67 -12.44 -16.51
CA ALA A 102 3.27 -13.71 -16.92
C ALA A 102 2.24 -14.65 -17.58
N ASP A 103 1.02 -14.71 -17.05
CA ASP A 103 -0.07 -15.52 -17.59
C ASP A 103 -0.52 -14.98 -18.96
N LEU A 104 -0.62 -13.65 -19.11
CA LEU A 104 -0.90 -12.99 -20.39
C LEU A 104 0.17 -13.32 -21.43
N ALA A 105 1.46 -13.19 -21.09
CA ALA A 105 2.55 -13.50 -22.00
C ALA A 105 2.57 -14.98 -22.45
N ARG A 106 2.21 -15.91 -21.54
CA ARG A 106 2.05 -17.32 -21.91
C ARG A 106 0.87 -17.53 -22.85
N PHE A 107 -0.27 -16.90 -22.57
CA PHE A 107 -1.46 -16.99 -23.40
C PHE A 107 -1.23 -16.44 -24.82
N GLU A 108 -0.52 -15.31 -24.94
CA GLU A 108 -0.12 -14.73 -26.24
C GLU A 108 0.78 -15.69 -27.03
N ASN A 109 1.75 -16.34 -26.37
CA ASN A 109 2.63 -17.31 -27.02
C ASN A 109 1.89 -18.56 -27.49
N GLU A 110 0.99 -19.12 -26.67
CA GLU A 110 0.16 -20.28 -27.06
C GLU A 110 -0.76 -19.95 -28.24
N LEU A 111 -1.31 -18.73 -28.26
CA LEU A 111 -2.15 -18.28 -29.38
C LEU A 111 -1.33 -18.15 -30.66
N LYS A 112 -0.11 -17.58 -30.58
CA LYS A 112 0.80 -17.44 -31.72
C LYS A 112 1.25 -18.81 -32.25
N GLU A 113 1.61 -19.74 -31.38
CA GLU A 113 1.98 -21.10 -31.76
C GLU A 113 0.83 -21.84 -32.48
N LYS A 114 -0.40 -21.72 -31.97
CA LYS A 114 -1.58 -22.27 -32.64
C LYS A 114 -1.86 -21.64 -34.00
N LEU A 115 -1.57 -20.35 -34.16
CA LEU A 115 -1.73 -19.63 -35.43
C LEU A 115 -0.67 -20.07 -36.45
N GLU A 116 0.57 -20.29 -36.02
CA GLU A 116 1.67 -20.79 -36.86
C GLU A 116 1.43 -22.25 -37.29
N LEU A 117 0.88 -23.07 -36.40
CA LEU A 117 0.50 -24.46 -36.68
C LEU A 117 -0.72 -24.60 -37.62
N SER A 118 -1.59 -23.59 -37.71
CA SER A 118 -2.79 -23.63 -38.57
C SER A 118 -2.55 -23.17 -40.01
N GLY A 119 -1.32 -22.77 -40.36
CA GLY A 119 -0.87 -22.69 -41.75
C GLY A 119 -1.69 -21.76 -42.65
N TYR A 120 -1.89 -20.50 -42.25
CA TYR A 120 -2.32 -19.47 -43.19
C TYR A 120 -1.11 -18.65 -43.63
N GLU A 121 -0.44 -19.10 -44.70
CA GLU A 121 0.40 -18.20 -45.48
C GLU A 121 -0.50 -17.11 -46.08
N SER A 122 -0.49 -15.93 -45.47
CA SER A 122 -0.81 -14.71 -46.18
C SER A 122 0.23 -13.67 -45.83
N ALA A 123 1.08 -13.42 -46.81
CA ALA A 123 2.08 -12.37 -46.80
C ALA A 123 1.39 -10.99 -46.74
N ASP A 124 1.22 -10.43 -45.54
CA ASP A 124 1.36 -8.99 -45.35
C ASP A 124 1.82 -8.72 -43.92
N GLY A 125 3.13 -8.50 -43.77
CA GLY A 125 3.66 -7.94 -42.55
C GLY A 125 3.32 -6.46 -42.48
N ARG A 126 2.71 -6.00 -41.37
CA ARG A 126 2.88 -4.62 -40.88
C ARG A 126 2.56 -4.51 -39.40
N ALA A 127 3.64 -4.54 -38.62
CA ALA A 127 3.89 -3.74 -37.42
C ALA A 127 2.68 -3.40 -36.52
N LEU A 128 2.44 -4.23 -35.50
CA LEU A 128 1.87 -3.75 -34.23
C LEU A 128 3.00 -3.59 -33.22
N LYS A 129 3.75 -2.50 -33.39
CA LYS A 129 4.71 -2.00 -32.39
C LYS A 129 4.01 -0.87 -31.65
N SER A 130 3.27 -1.17 -30.59
CA SER A 130 2.78 -0.15 -29.66
C SER A 130 3.16 -0.48 -28.23
N LYS A 131 4.33 0.03 -27.87
CA LYS A 131 4.70 0.57 -26.55
C LYS A 131 3.73 0.24 -25.41
N LEU A 132 4.12 -0.68 -24.53
CA LEU A 132 3.80 -0.57 -23.10
C LEU A 132 5.07 -0.69 -22.25
N GLY A 133 6.14 -0.04 -22.71
CA GLY A 133 7.13 0.50 -21.79
C GLY A 133 6.53 1.74 -21.14
N ASN A 134 5.87 1.56 -19.99
CA ASN A 134 5.80 2.61 -19.00
C ASN A 134 5.86 1.98 -17.63
N GLN A 135 7.10 1.72 -17.22
CA GLN A 135 7.50 1.50 -15.84
C GLN A 135 7.04 2.73 -15.04
N LYS A 136 5.78 2.74 -14.61
CA LYS A 136 5.35 3.62 -13.53
C LYS A 136 5.81 2.95 -12.25
N THR A 137 7.11 3.06 -11.98
CA THR A 137 7.58 3.17 -10.60
C THR A 137 6.88 4.42 -10.06
N PHE A 138 5.66 4.23 -9.54
CA PHE A 138 5.03 5.25 -8.72
C PHE A 138 5.99 5.45 -7.56
N PRO A 139 6.61 6.63 -7.43
CA PRO A 139 7.62 6.84 -6.43
C PRO A 139 6.91 6.72 -5.08
N VAL A 140 7.22 5.64 -4.36
CA VAL A 140 6.84 5.38 -2.95
C VAL A 140 7.13 6.61 -2.07
N ASN A 141 8.06 7.46 -2.54
CA ASN A 141 8.33 8.77 -1.98
C ASN A 141 7.10 9.69 -1.90
N LEU A 142 6.13 9.70 -2.83
CA LEU A 142 5.08 10.72 -2.78
C LEU A 142 4.05 10.47 -1.67
N VAL A 143 3.78 9.21 -1.32
CA VAL A 143 2.86 8.86 -0.22
C VAL A 143 3.56 9.00 1.13
N CYS A 144 4.83 8.59 1.24
CA CYS A 144 5.66 8.83 2.44
C CYS A 144 5.93 10.32 2.67
N HIS A 145 6.22 11.12 1.62
CA HIS A 145 6.40 12.57 1.77
C HIS A 145 5.09 13.27 2.13
N TYR A 146 3.93 12.88 1.55
CA TYR A 146 2.66 13.50 1.93
C TYR A 146 2.28 13.25 3.38
N TYR A 147 2.60 12.07 3.92
CA TYR A 147 2.31 11.77 5.33
C TYR A 147 3.35 12.37 6.30
N LEU A 148 4.64 12.41 5.96
CA LEU A 148 5.64 13.09 6.80
C LEU A 148 5.47 14.62 6.79
N PHE A 149 5.09 15.21 5.65
CA PHE A 149 4.98 16.67 5.50
C PHE A 149 3.70 17.24 6.13
N ARG A 150 2.64 16.44 6.27
CA ARG A 150 1.37 16.84 6.89
C ARG A 150 1.30 16.56 8.41
N VAL A 151 2.30 15.89 8.98
CA VAL A 151 2.41 15.62 10.42
C VAL A 151 3.43 16.55 11.09
N LEU A 152 4.24 17.28 10.31
CA LEU A 152 5.26 18.22 10.80
C LEU A 152 4.95 19.70 10.53
N HIS A 153 3.76 20.04 10.01
CA HIS A 153 3.37 21.40 9.67
C HIS A 153 1.87 21.62 9.86
#